data_AF-A0A3D5DIZ9-F1
#
_entry.id   AF-A0A3D5DIZ9-F1
#
_cell.length_a   1.000
_cell.length_b   1.000
_cell.length_c   1.000
_cell.angle_alpha   90.00
_cell.angle_beta   90.00
_cell.angle_gamma   90.00
#
_symmetry.space_group_name_H-M   'P 1'
#
loop_
_entity.id
_entity.type
_entity.pdbx_description
1 polymer ?
#
loop_
_entity_poly.entity_id
_entity_poly.type
_entity_poly.pdbx_seq_one_letter_code
_entity_poly.pdbx_strand_id
1 'polypeptide(L)'
;MNTTKGSPHGTNKSITGIDPKVKLSLRKIAVITGVIFIIATGALFPAAALTPGLTGTDYLTQFSAHPNQVAAGAFAYLVAALASAGIAIAMYPVMKGSNAGLALGSVVFRALEAVFYMVEVVILLSLPTLGQQFTTTGAADRTLLQAIGNSLVSVREHAALVAVFAFCLGAFMYYYLFFQSRLIPRWLSGFGIVAIILMMVACVLALFSGNLITSYIALAFPIFLQEMVLAVWLIVKGFNPSAVASLPAKTATNELLSAA
;
A
#
# COMPACT_ATOMS: atom_id res chain seq x y z
N MET A 1 -25.88 49.37 -45.66
CA MET A 1 -26.43 48.02 -45.93
C MET A 1 -25.29 47.22 -46.56
N ASN A 2 -24.74 46.14 -46.01
CA ASN A 2 -25.32 45.09 -45.18
C ASN A 2 -24.23 44.47 -44.28
N THR A 3 -24.61 44.17 -43.04
CA THR A 3 -23.86 43.45 -42.02
C THR A 3 -24.20 41.95 -42.09
N THR A 4 -23.21 41.05 -42.00
CA THR A 4 -23.41 39.64 -41.57
C THR A 4 -22.06 39.06 -41.18
N LYS A 5 -21.74 38.97 -39.89
CA LYS A 5 -22.09 37.92 -38.90
C LYS A 5 -20.85 37.03 -38.64
N GLY A 6 -20.01 37.48 -37.72
CA GLY A 6 -19.13 36.60 -36.97
C GLY A 6 -19.97 35.71 -36.06
N SER A 7 -19.77 34.40 -36.15
CA SER A 7 -20.33 33.43 -35.21
C SER A 7 -19.36 33.26 -34.06
N PRO A 8 -19.71 33.60 -32.80
CA PRO A 8 -18.90 33.23 -31.65
C PRO A 8 -19.18 31.77 -31.33
N HIS A 9 -18.21 30.89 -31.62
CA HIS A 9 -18.24 29.52 -31.14
C HIS A 9 -18.05 29.57 -29.62
N GLY A 10 -19.16 29.52 -28.90
CA GLY A 10 -19.24 29.59 -27.45
C GLY A 10 -18.43 28.47 -26.81
N THR A 11 -17.34 28.87 -26.17
CA THR A 11 -16.56 28.08 -25.23
C THR A 11 -17.47 27.67 -24.06
N ASN A 12 -17.93 26.42 -24.07
CA ASN A 12 -18.55 25.81 -22.90
C ASN A 12 -17.44 25.46 -21.87
N LYS A 13 -16.81 26.50 -21.33
CA LYS A 13 -15.87 26.39 -20.22
C LYS A 13 -16.70 26.12 -18.98
N SER A 14 -16.78 24.84 -18.60
CA SER A 14 -17.40 24.41 -17.36
C SER A 14 -16.88 25.27 -16.20
N ILE A 15 -17.74 25.60 -15.24
CA ILE A 15 -17.52 26.54 -14.13
C ILE A 15 -16.28 26.17 -13.25
N THR A 16 -15.64 25.02 -13.50
CA THR A 16 -14.41 24.55 -12.85
C THR A 16 -13.14 24.55 -13.72
N GLY A 17 -13.20 25.01 -14.99
CA GLY A 17 -12.03 25.16 -15.86
C GLY A 17 -11.35 23.87 -16.36
N ILE A 18 -11.88 22.68 -16.04
CA ILE A 18 -11.31 21.38 -16.42
C ILE A 18 -12.14 20.72 -17.52
N ASP A 19 -11.46 20.18 -18.54
CA ASP A 19 -12.07 19.38 -19.61
C ASP A 19 -12.84 18.18 -19.01
N PRO A 20 -14.11 17.96 -19.39
CA PRO A 20 -14.92 16.83 -18.92
C PRO A 20 -14.26 15.45 -19.12
N LYS A 21 -13.43 15.25 -20.16
CA LYS A 21 -12.68 14.00 -20.36
C LYS A 21 -11.62 13.80 -19.27
N VAL A 22 -10.92 14.87 -18.89
CA VAL A 22 -9.92 14.86 -17.80
C VAL A 22 -10.61 14.65 -16.45
N LYS A 23 -11.77 15.26 -16.22
CA LYS A 23 -12.55 15.02 -15.00
C LYS A 23 -12.97 13.56 -14.87
N LEU A 24 -13.39 12.93 -15.96
CA LEU A 24 -13.78 11.51 -15.99
C LEU A 24 -12.58 10.59 -15.75
N SER A 25 -11.40 10.89 -16.29
CA SER A 25 -10.18 10.10 -16.04
C SER A 25 -9.73 10.21 -14.58
N LEU A 26 -9.77 11.40 -13.97
CA LEU A 26 -9.47 11.60 -12.55
C LEU A 26 -10.43 10.83 -11.63
N ARG A 27 -11.72 10.81 -11.98
CA ARG A 27 -12.71 10.02 -11.24
C ARG A 27 -12.42 8.53 -11.31
N LYS A 28 -12.07 8.01 -12.49
CA LYS A 28 -11.67 6.61 -12.68
C LYS A 28 -10.44 6.27 -11.83
N ILE A 29 -9.40 7.12 -11.86
CA ILE A 29 -8.19 6.92 -11.04
C ILE A 29 -8.54 6.88 -9.55
N ALA A 30 -9.38 7.79 -9.06
CA ALA A 30 -9.79 7.80 -7.67
C ALA A 30 -10.53 6.51 -7.27
N VAL A 31 -11.49 6.07 -8.09
CA VAL A 31 -12.25 4.83 -7.82
C VAL A 31 -11.32 3.62 -7.85
N ILE A 32 -10.44 3.50 -8.86
CA ILE A 32 -9.46 2.42 -8.96
C ILE A 32 -8.57 2.41 -7.71
N THR A 33 -8.03 3.57 -7.33
CA THR A 33 -7.19 3.71 -6.13
C THR A 33 -7.92 3.23 -4.88
N GLY A 34 -9.16 3.67 -4.66
CA GLY A 34 -9.94 3.28 -3.49
C GLY A 34 -10.29 1.79 -3.47
N VAL A 35 -10.61 1.20 -4.63
CA VAL A 35 -10.84 -0.26 -4.73
C VAL A 35 -9.57 -1.04 -4.41
N ILE A 36 -8.41 -0.59 -4.93
CA ILE A 36 -7.13 -1.24 -4.65
C ILE A 36 -6.77 -1.14 -3.16
N PHE A 37 -7.03 -0.02 -2.48
CA PHE A 37 -6.90 0.07 -1.02
C PHE A 37 -7.72 -1.00 -0.29
N ILE A 38 -9.00 -1.14 -0.64
CA ILE A 38 -9.87 -2.16 -0.03
C ILE A 38 -9.35 -3.57 -0.29
N ILE A 39 -8.88 -3.86 -1.50
CA ILE A 39 -8.29 -5.17 -1.82
C ILE A 39 -7.01 -5.41 -1.03
N ALA A 40 -6.10 -4.42 -0.97
CA ALA A 40 -4.82 -4.53 -0.28
C ALA A 40 -5.01 -4.88 1.19
N THR A 41 -5.88 -4.14 1.89
CA THR A 41 -6.12 -4.34 3.32
C THR A 41 -7.07 -5.52 3.57
N GLY A 42 -8.09 -5.68 2.74
CA GLY A 42 -9.11 -6.73 2.86
C GLY A 42 -8.57 -8.13 2.62
N ALA A 43 -7.60 -8.30 1.72
CA ALA A 43 -6.98 -9.59 1.42
C ALA A 43 -6.14 -10.13 2.59
N LEU A 44 -5.71 -9.28 3.54
CA LEU A 44 -4.97 -9.72 4.73
C LEU A 44 -5.81 -10.58 5.68
N PHE A 45 -7.12 -10.36 5.76
CA PHE A 45 -8.02 -11.14 6.63
C PHE A 45 -8.14 -12.61 6.21
N PRO A 46 -8.52 -12.95 4.96
CA PRO A 46 -8.52 -14.35 4.53
C PRO A 46 -7.11 -14.93 4.51
N ALA A 47 -6.07 -14.14 4.21
CA ALA A 47 -4.69 -14.61 4.28
C ALA A 47 -4.32 -15.11 5.69
N ALA A 48 -4.62 -14.30 6.71
CA ALA A 48 -4.38 -14.67 8.11
C ALA A 48 -5.28 -15.82 8.59
N ALA A 49 -6.54 -15.87 8.16
CA ALA A 49 -7.47 -16.93 8.55
C ALA A 49 -7.14 -18.30 7.94
N LEU A 50 -6.56 -18.30 6.73
CA LEU A 50 -6.19 -19.52 6.00
C LEU A 50 -4.78 -20.02 6.37
N THR A 51 -3.91 -19.15 6.88
CA THR A 51 -2.55 -19.54 7.23
C THR A 51 -2.50 -20.13 8.64
N PRO A 52 -2.02 -21.37 8.82
CA PRO A 52 -1.85 -21.93 10.16
C PRO A 52 -0.92 -21.05 11.01
N GLY A 53 -1.16 -21.03 12.32
CA GLY A 53 -0.31 -20.30 13.25
C GLY A 53 1.16 -20.74 13.15
N LEU A 54 2.08 -19.78 13.06
CA LEU A 54 3.53 -20.02 13.07
C LEU A 54 4.11 -20.16 14.49
N THR A 55 3.25 -20.37 15.49
CA THR A 55 3.64 -20.47 16.90
C THR A 55 3.64 -21.91 17.38
N GLY A 56 4.55 -22.26 18.29
CA GLY A 56 4.66 -23.59 18.87
C GLY A 56 5.61 -24.52 18.11
N THR A 57 5.69 -25.77 18.54
CA THR A 57 6.56 -26.79 17.93
C THR A 57 5.83 -27.63 16.87
N ASP A 58 4.52 -27.46 16.72
CA ASP A 58 3.65 -28.25 15.85
C ASP A 58 3.35 -27.57 14.50
N TYR A 59 3.76 -26.31 14.29
CA TYR A 59 3.43 -25.58 13.05
C TYR A 59 3.88 -26.33 11.79
N LEU A 60 5.06 -26.96 11.77
CA LEU A 60 5.51 -27.74 10.60
C LEU A 60 4.53 -28.88 10.27
N THR A 61 3.96 -29.52 11.29
CA THR A 61 2.95 -30.56 11.12
C THR A 61 1.65 -29.98 10.59
N GLN A 62 1.19 -28.86 11.15
CA GLN A 62 -0.01 -28.13 10.70
C GLN A 62 0.07 -27.70 9.23
N PHE A 63 1.22 -27.15 8.82
CA PHE A 63 1.48 -26.72 7.45
C PHE A 63 1.53 -27.90 6.46
N SER A 64 2.07 -29.04 6.89
CA SER A 64 2.07 -30.27 6.09
C SER A 64 0.67 -30.86 5.90
N ALA A 65 -0.20 -30.70 6.91
CA ALA A 65 -1.55 -31.27 6.92
C ALA A 65 -2.53 -30.47 6.05
N HIS A 66 -2.28 -29.17 5.85
CA HIS A 66 -3.20 -28.27 5.14
C HIS A 66 -2.54 -27.51 3.97
N PRO A 67 -1.87 -28.18 3.01
CA PRO A 67 -1.09 -27.50 1.98
C PRO A 67 -1.93 -26.60 1.06
N ASN A 68 -3.16 -27.02 0.73
CA ASN A 68 -4.08 -26.21 -0.09
C ASN A 68 -4.54 -24.93 0.64
N GLN A 69 -4.72 -25.01 1.96
CA GLN A 69 -5.12 -23.87 2.78
C GLN A 69 -3.97 -22.85 2.87
N VAL A 70 -2.74 -23.34 3.07
CA VAL A 70 -1.52 -22.51 3.03
C VAL A 70 -1.35 -21.85 1.67
N ALA A 71 -1.55 -22.58 0.57
CA ALA A 71 -1.45 -22.03 -0.78
C ALA A 71 -2.50 -20.92 -1.03
N ALA A 72 -3.73 -21.10 -0.55
CA ALA A 72 -4.78 -20.08 -0.64
C ALA A 72 -4.45 -18.83 0.20
N GLY A 73 -3.92 -19.01 1.42
CA GLY A 73 -3.45 -17.92 2.27
C GLY A 73 -2.29 -17.15 1.65
N ALA A 74 -1.30 -17.87 1.12
CA ALA A 74 -0.16 -17.31 0.38
C ALA A 74 -0.60 -16.50 -0.85
N PHE A 75 -1.58 -17.00 -1.61
CA PHE A 75 -2.16 -16.27 -2.74
C PHE A 75 -2.84 -14.97 -2.29
N ALA A 76 -3.59 -14.99 -1.19
CA ALA A 76 -4.21 -13.79 -0.64
C ALA A 76 -3.16 -12.75 -0.18
N TYR A 77 -2.05 -13.18 0.44
CA TYR A 77 -0.92 -12.30 0.75
C TYR A 77 -0.26 -11.71 -0.50
N LEU A 78 -0.11 -12.49 -1.57
CA LEU A 78 0.43 -12.01 -2.83
C LEU A 78 -0.47 -10.95 -3.47
N VAL A 79 -1.79 -11.16 -3.47
CA VAL A 79 -2.78 -10.17 -3.92
C VAL A 79 -2.68 -8.89 -3.09
N ALA A 80 -2.58 -9.02 -1.76
CA ALA A 80 -2.42 -7.88 -0.87
C ALA A 80 -1.16 -7.06 -1.21
N ALA A 81 -0.01 -7.72 -1.36
CA ALA A 81 1.27 -7.09 -1.67
C ALA A 81 1.26 -6.36 -3.02
N LEU A 82 0.72 -7.00 -4.07
CA LEU A 82 0.61 -6.41 -5.40
C LEU A 82 -0.38 -5.25 -5.43
N ALA A 83 -1.53 -5.39 -4.76
CA ALA A 83 -2.50 -4.31 -4.60
C ALA A 83 -1.83 -3.13 -3.88
N SER A 84 -1.04 -3.41 -2.85
CA SER A 84 -0.24 -2.42 -2.13
C SER A 84 0.59 -1.56 -3.10
N ALA A 85 1.47 -2.16 -3.90
CA ALA A 85 2.24 -1.43 -4.90
C ALA A 85 1.35 -0.70 -5.93
N GLY A 86 0.25 -1.34 -6.33
CA GLY A 86 -0.74 -0.82 -7.26
C GLY A 86 -1.37 0.50 -6.83
N ILE A 87 -1.49 0.76 -5.53
CA ILE A 87 -2.04 2.02 -4.99
C ILE A 87 -1.20 3.21 -5.45
N ALA A 88 0.11 3.17 -5.19
CA ALA A 88 0.99 4.28 -5.57
C ALA A 88 1.09 4.44 -7.09
N ILE A 89 1.09 3.32 -7.84
CA ILE A 89 1.08 3.34 -9.31
C ILE A 89 -0.19 4.00 -9.83
N ALA A 90 -1.36 3.66 -9.30
CA ALA A 90 -2.64 4.27 -9.69
C ALA A 90 -2.66 5.77 -9.39
N MET A 91 -2.06 6.19 -8.27
CA MET A 91 -2.05 7.59 -7.84
C MET A 91 -0.97 8.44 -8.54
N TYR A 92 0.07 7.80 -9.09
CA TYR A 92 1.22 8.47 -9.70
C TYR A 92 0.85 9.53 -10.75
N PRO A 93 -0.08 9.28 -11.71
CA PRO A 93 -0.45 10.28 -12.72
C PRO A 93 -1.03 11.57 -12.13
N VAL A 94 -1.69 11.48 -10.97
CA VAL A 94 -2.27 12.64 -10.26
C VAL A 94 -1.20 13.33 -9.42
N MET A 95 -0.39 12.55 -8.71
CA MET A 95 0.60 13.05 -7.75
C MET A 95 1.82 13.69 -8.40
N LYS A 96 2.24 13.20 -9.58
CA LYS A 96 3.38 13.75 -10.31
C LYS A 96 3.21 15.23 -10.68
N GLY A 97 1.95 15.70 -10.79
CA GLY A 97 1.65 17.11 -11.04
C GLY A 97 2.01 18.03 -9.88
N SER A 98 2.15 17.53 -8.65
CA SER A 98 2.59 18.33 -7.50
C SER A 98 4.10 18.27 -7.33
N ASN A 99 4.67 17.06 -7.30
CA ASN A 99 6.10 16.84 -7.22
C ASN A 99 6.40 15.43 -7.76
N ALA A 100 7.07 15.35 -8.91
CA ALA A 100 7.37 14.09 -9.57
C ALA A 100 8.32 13.20 -8.75
N GLY A 101 9.28 13.79 -8.03
CA GLY A 101 10.24 13.06 -7.20
C GLY A 101 9.59 12.33 -6.03
N LEU A 102 8.74 13.01 -5.27
CA LEU A 102 7.99 12.39 -4.16
C LEU A 102 6.96 11.37 -4.67
N ALA A 103 6.31 11.65 -5.80
CA ALA A 103 5.36 10.71 -6.40
C ALA A 103 6.07 9.42 -6.86
N LEU A 104 7.24 9.55 -7.49
CA LEU A 104 8.05 8.40 -7.90
C LEU A 104 8.63 7.66 -6.68
N GLY A 105 9.12 8.40 -5.68
CA GLY A 105 9.62 7.83 -4.43
C GLY A 105 8.55 6.97 -3.74
N SER A 106 7.31 7.44 -3.68
CA SER A 106 6.19 6.64 -3.17
C SER A 106 6.02 5.32 -3.92
N VAL A 107 6.05 5.35 -5.26
CA VAL A 107 5.96 4.13 -6.08
C VAL A 107 7.12 3.18 -5.79
N VAL A 108 8.35 3.69 -5.72
CA VAL A 108 9.56 2.87 -5.47
C VAL A 108 9.48 2.20 -4.09
N PHE A 109 9.16 2.94 -3.04
CA PHE A 109 9.07 2.38 -1.69
C PHE A 109 7.92 1.37 -1.54
N ARG A 110 6.78 1.62 -2.21
CA ARG A 110 5.65 0.67 -2.22
C ARG A 110 5.94 -0.58 -3.05
N ALA A 111 6.77 -0.47 -4.09
CA ALA A 111 7.27 -1.63 -4.82
C ALA A 111 8.27 -2.44 -3.99
N LEU A 112 9.19 -1.77 -3.27
CA LEU A 112 10.12 -2.45 -2.34
C LEU A 112 9.38 -3.21 -1.25
N GLU A 113 8.37 -2.59 -0.64
CA GLU A 113 7.47 -3.28 0.30
C GLU A 113 6.88 -4.55 -0.30
N ALA A 114 6.32 -4.48 -1.51
CA ALA A 114 5.75 -5.65 -2.17
C ALA A 114 6.78 -6.75 -2.41
N VAL A 115 8.03 -6.41 -2.75
CA VAL A 115 9.12 -7.38 -2.90
C VAL A 115 9.41 -8.10 -1.57
N PHE A 116 9.50 -7.38 -0.46
CA PHE A 116 9.73 -8.01 0.85
C PHE A 116 8.53 -8.88 1.28
N TYR A 117 7.30 -8.47 1.00
CA TYR A 117 6.14 -9.34 1.22
C TYR A 117 6.14 -10.57 0.29
N MET A 118 6.66 -10.48 -0.92
CA MET A 118 6.83 -11.67 -1.78
C MET A 118 7.84 -12.66 -1.17
N VAL A 119 8.92 -12.18 -0.54
CA VAL A 119 9.86 -13.05 0.18
C VAL A 119 9.14 -13.82 1.29
N GLU A 120 8.24 -13.16 2.04
CA GLU A 120 7.43 -13.86 3.04
C GLU A 120 6.55 -14.94 2.43
N VAL A 121 5.91 -14.65 1.29
CA VAL A 121 5.06 -15.60 0.58
C VAL A 121 5.88 -16.81 0.12
N VAL A 122 7.09 -16.61 -0.40
CA VAL A 122 7.99 -17.72 -0.78
C VAL A 122 8.33 -18.59 0.43
N ILE A 123 8.65 -17.98 1.58
CA ILE A 123 8.93 -18.72 2.81
C ILE A 123 7.70 -19.51 3.24
N LEU A 124 6.52 -18.88 3.23
CA LEU A 124 5.27 -19.50 3.63
C LEU A 124 4.92 -20.73 2.76
N LEU A 125 5.14 -20.62 1.45
CA LEU A 125 4.95 -21.72 0.49
C LEU A 125 6.00 -22.83 0.62
N SER A 126 7.15 -22.56 1.24
CA SER A 126 8.20 -23.56 1.48
C SER A 126 7.96 -24.40 2.74
N LEU A 127 7.21 -23.87 3.72
CA LEU A 127 6.94 -24.56 4.98
C LEU A 127 6.18 -25.89 4.85
N PRO A 128 5.19 -26.05 3.94
CA PRO A 128 4.53 -27.34 3.74
C PRO A 128 5.49 -28.45 3.31
N THR A 129 6.42 -28.16 2.39
CA THR A 129 7.44 -29.13 1.94
C THR A 129 8.36 -29.52 3.09
N LEU A 130 8.79 -28.55 3.91
CA LEU A 130 9.59 -28.81 5.10
C LEU A 130 8.81 -29.62 6.14
N GLY A 131 7.53 -29.35 6.31
CA GLY A 131 6.62 -30.08 7.19
C GLY A 131 6.40 -31.53 6.75
N GLN A 132 6.30 -31.80 5.45
CA GLN A 132 6.25 -33.16 4.93
C GLN A 132 7.53 -33.93 5.28
N GLN A 133 8.71 -33.33 5.06
CA GLN A 133 9.98 -33.95 5.46
C GLN A 133 10.06 -34.19 6.98
N PHE A 134 9.56 -33.26 7.78
CA PHE A 134 9.52 -33.38 9.24
C PHE A 134 8.68 -34.56 9.72
N THR A 135 7.54 -34.81 9.06
CA THR A 135 6.62 -35.91 9.43
C THR A 135 7.10 -37.27 8.93
N THR A 136 7.80 -37.34 7.79
CA THR A 136 8.29 -38.61 7.21
C THR A 136 9.64 -39.07 7.76
N THR A 137 10.45 -38.16 8.31
CA THR A 137 11.82 -38.47 8.75
C THR A 137 11.85 -38.99 10.20
N GLY A 138 12.88 -39.78 10.52
CA GLY A 138 13.13 -40.31 11.86
C GLY A 138 13.40 -39.22 12.91
N ALA A 139 13.23 -39.55 14.18
CA ALA A 139 13.30 -38.59 15.29
C ALA A 139 14.65 -37.85 15.40
N ALA A 140 15.74 -38.42 14.89
CA ALA A 140 17.07 -37.82 14.92
C ALA A 140 17.15 -36.52 14.08
N ASP A 141 16.47 -36.47 12.93
CA ASP A 141 16.57 -35.32 12.01
C ASP A 141 15.50 -34.25 12.26
N ARG A 142 14.48 -34.55 13.08
CA ARG A 142 13.39 -33.61 13.39
C ARG A 142 13.88 -32.34 14.06
N THR A 143 14.87 -32.44 14.95
CA THR A 143 15.48 -31.28 15.61
C THR A 143 16.14 -30.34 14.61
N LEU A 144 16.83 -30.88 13.61
CA LEU A 144 17.46 -30.10 12.55
C LEU A 144 16.42 -29.42 11.65
N LEU A 145 15.39 -30.17 11.22
CA LEU A 145 14.30 -29.63 10.39
C LEU A 145 13.51 -28.54 11.13
N GLN A 146 13.30 -28.70 12.44
CA GLN A 146 12.69 -27.68 13.28
C GLN A 146 13.56 -26.41 13.35
N ALA A 147 14.87 -26.55 13.51
CA ALA A 147 15.79 -25.41 13.53
C ALA A 147 15.79 -24.65 12.19
N ILE A 148 15.78 -25.37 11.06
CA ILE A 148 15.66 -24.77 9.72
C ILE A 148 14.33 -24.03 9.58
N GLY A 149 13.22 -24.64 9.99
CA GLY A 149 11.91 -24.00 9.94
C GLY A 149 11.86 -22.73 10.78
N ASN A 150 12.41 -22.77 12.00
CA ASN A 150 12.45 -21.61 12.89
C ASN A 150 13.31 -20.48 12.29
N SER A 151 14.40 -20.82 11.61
CA SER A 151 15.23 -19.84 10.89
C SER A 151 14.46 -19.21 9.74
N LEU A 152 13.72 -19.99 8.94
CA LEU A 152 12.87 -19.46 7.87
C LEU A 152 11.79 -18.54 8.40
N VAL A 153 11.09 -18.93 9.46
CA VAL A 153 10.09 -18.08 10.12
C VAL A 153 10.73 -16.79 10.63
N SER A 154 11.92 -16.86 11.23
CA SER A 154 12.65 -15.66 11.63
C SER A 154 12.95 -14.74 10.43
N VAL A 155 13.46 -15.27 9.32
CA VAL A 155 13.71 -14.47 8.10
C VAL A 155 12.41 -13.83 7.59
N ARG A 156 11.28 -14.55 7.64
CA ARG A 156 9.96 -14.04 7.28
C ARG A 156 9.57 -12.82 8.13
N GLU A 157 9.70 -12.92 9.45
CA GLU A 157 9.34 -11.80 10.35
C GLU A 157 10.26 -10.59 10.15
N HIS A 158 11.54 -10.79 9.85
CA HIS A 158 12.46 -9.69 9.53
C HIS A 158 12.12 -9.06 8.16
N ALA A 159 11.78 -9.86 7.16
CA ALA A 159 11.31 -9.36 5.87
C ALA A 159 10.04 -8.53 6.03
N ALA A 160 9.10 -8.97 6.87
CA ALA A 160 7.88 -8.23 7.22
C ALA A 160 8.19 -6.86 7.81
N LEU A 161 9.11 -6.82 8.78
CA LEU A 161 9.52 -5.57 9.41
C LEU A 161 10.10 -4.58 8.39
N VAL A 162 10.99 -5.05 7.51
CA VAL A 162 11.57 -4.23 6.44
C VAL A 162 10.51 -3.78 5.43
N ALA A 163 9.54 -4.64 5.09
CA ALA A 163 8.40 -4.28 4.25
C ALA A 163 7.61 -3.12 4.86
N VAL A 164 7.34 -3.16 6.17
CA VAL A 164 6.56 -2.11 6.84
C VAL A 164 7.37 -0.80 6.93
N PHE A 165 8.69 -0.84 7.06
CA PHE A 165 9.53 0.37 6.93
C PHE A 165 9.39 1.01 5.54
N ALA A 166 9.47 0.20 4.48
CA ALA A 166 9.30 0.67 3.11
C ALA A 166 7.88 1.24 2.90
N PHE A 167 6.84 0.56 3.42
CA PHE A 167 5.47 1.04 3.43
C PHE A 167 5.36 2.42 4.08
N CYS A 168 5.90 2.59 5.29
CA CYS A 168 5.82 3.86 6.02
C CYS A 168 6.46 5.01 5.25
N LEU A 169 7.61 4.80 4.60
CA LEU A 169 8.26 5.81 3.77
C LEU A 169 7.43 6.16 2.54
N GLY A 170 6.96 5.15 1.80
CA GLY A 170 6.13 5.36 0.61
C GLY A 170 4.81 6.04 0.95
N ALA A 171 4.18 5.63 2.05
CA ALA A 171 2.93 6.20 2.54
C ALA A 171 3.08 7.64 3.02
N PHE A 172 4.14 7.93 3.77
CA PHE A 172 4.45 9.28 4.18
C PHE A 172 4.57 10.23 2.97
N MET A 173 5.27 9.80 1.91
CA MET A 173 5.43 10.61 0.70
C MET A 173 4.09 10.95 0.05
N TYR A 174 3.20 9.97 -0.15
CA TYR A 174 1.92 10.23 -0.80
C TYR A 174 0.94 11.00 0.13
N TYR A 175 0.99 10.80 1.44
CA TYR A 175 0.21 11.59 2.41
C TYR A 175 0.67 13.04 2.49
N TYR A 176 1.98 13.25 2.45
CA TYR A 176 2.56 14.59 2.39
C TYR A 176 2.09 15.31 1.11
N LEU A 177 2.13 14.63 -0.04
CA LEU A 177 1.63 15.19 -1.29
C LEU A 177 0.15 15.52 -1.21
N PHE A 178 -0.67 14.66 -0.62
CA PHE A 178 -2.08 14.94 -0.38
C PHE A 178 -2.32 16.16 0.50
N PHE A 179 -1.52 16.34 1.55
CA PHE A 179 -1.62 17.49 2.44
C PHE A 179 -1.22 18.81 1.74
N GLN A 180 -0.15 18.77 0.93
CA GLN A 180 0.36 19.92 0.21
C GLN A 180 -0.56 20.34 -0.94
N SER A 181 -1.03 19.37 -1.73
CA SER A 181 -1.83 19.60 -2.94
C SER A 181 -3.32 19.81 -2.66
N ARG A 182 -3.81 19.48 -1.46
CA ARG A 182 -5.25 19.58 -1.08
C ARG A 182 -6.17 18.75 -2.01
N LEU A 183 -5.63 17.67 -2.59
CA LEU A 183 -6.40 16.73 -3.42
C LEU A 183 -7.52 16.02 -2.62
N ILE A 184 -7.31 15.84 -1.32
CA ILE A 184 -8.29 15.34 -0.35
C ILE A 184 -8.39 16.34 0.82
N PRO A 185 -9.41 16.25 1.70
CA PRO A 185 -9.53 17.13 2.85
C PRO A 185 -8.28 17.10 3.75
N ARG A 186 -7.83 18.26 4.24
CA ARG A 186 -6.60 18.37 5.04
C ARG A 186 -6.63 17.52 6.31
N TRP A 187 -7.80 17.36 6.92
CA TRP A 187 -7.96 16.52 8.10
C TRP A 187 -7.68 15.04 7.78
N LEU A 188 -8.04 14.57 6.58
CA LEU A 188 -7.85 13.19 6.16
C LEU A 188 -6.37 12.91 5.83
N SER A 189 -5.70 13.86 5.16
CA SER A 189 -4.25 13.77 4.95
C SER A 189 -3.48 13.85 6.28
N GLY A 190 -3.89 14.76 7.18
CA GLY A 190 -3.27 14.92 8.49
C GLY A 190 -3.42 13.67 9.36
N PHE A 191 -4.61 13.06 9.34
CA PHE A 191 -4.84 11.76 9.99
C PHE A 191 -3.92 10.67 9.44
N GLY A 192 -3.73 10.60 8.11
CA GLY A 192 -2.79 9.69 7.47
C GLY A 192 -1.35 9.89 7.92
N ILE A 193 -0.89 11.14 8.00
CA ILE A 193 0.46 11.45 8.49
C ILE A 193 0.65 10.99 9.93
N VAL A 194 -0.29 11.30 10.82
CA VAL A 194 -0.22 10.86 12.23
C VAL A 194 -0.23 9.34 12.33
N ALA A 195 -1.10 8.67 11.58
CA ALA A 195 -1.19 7.22 11.56
C ALA A 195 0.12 6.55 11.07
N ILE A 196 0.76 7.10 10.03
CA ILE A 196 2.05 6.61 9.55
C ILE A 196 3.18 6.86 10.55
N ILE A 197 3.17 7.99 11.26
CA ILE A 197 4.16 8.25 12.32
C ILE A 197 4.01 7.22 13.45
N LEU A 198 2.77 6.92 13.87
CA LEU A 198 2.52 5.88 14.88
C LEU A 198 2.99 4.50 14.41
N MET A 199 2.73 4.15 13.14
CA MET A 199 3.23 2.90 12.55
C MET A 199 4.76 2.87 12.48
N MET A 200 5.41 3.98 12.11
CA MET A 200 6.87 4.08 12.11
C MET A 200 7.45 3.88 13.51
N VAL A 201 6.80 4.44 14.55
CA VAL A 201 7.18 4.20 15.95
C VAL A 201 7.03 2.72 16.30
N ALA A 202 5.95 2.07 15.90
CA ALA A 202 5.77 0.63 16.09
C ALA A 202 6.88 -0.19 15.42
N CYS A 203 7.27 0.14 14.19
CA CYS A 203 8.39 -0.51 13.49
C CYS A 203 9.71 -0.35 14.24
N VAL A 204 10.01 0.87 14.70
CA VAL A 204 11.23 1.14 15.46
C VAL A 204 11.24 0.37 16.79
N LEU A 205 10.11 0.33 17.50
CA LEU A 205 9.98 -0.45 18.73
C LEU A 205 10.15 -1.95 18.48
N ALA A 206 9.55 -2.49 17.42
CA ALA A 206 9.72 -3.89 17.02
C ALA A 206 11.19 -4.20 16.71
N LEU A 207 11.86 -3.30 15.97
CA LEU A 207 13.28 -3.45 15.62
C LEU A 207 14.19 -3.54 16.86
N PHE A 208 13.99 -2.68 17.86
CA PHE A 208 14.87 -2.63 19.04
C PHE A 208 14.48 -3.61 20.15
N SER A 209 13.21 -3.97 20.27
CA SER A 209 12.74 -4.89 21.32
C SER A 209 12.84 -6.37 20.93
N GLY A 210 13.00 -6.66 19.63
CA GLY A 210 12.91 -8.04 19.11
C GLY A 210 11.50 -8.63 19.13
N ASN A 211 10.48 -7.84 19.50
CA ASN A 211 9.09 -8.27 19.44
C ASN A 211 8.55 -8.16 18.01
N LEU A 212 7.57 -9.00 17.71
CA LEU A 212 6.83 -8.92 16.45
C LEU A 212 6.11 -7.57 16.33
N ILE A 213 5.99 -7.07 15.10
CA ILE A 213 5.22 -5.85 14.83
C ILE A 213 3.75 -5.98 15.23
N THR A 214 3.21 -7.20 15.21
CA THR A 214 1.85 -7.53 15.65
C THR A 214 1.63 -7.26 17.14
N SER A 215 2.69 -7.27 17.97
CA SER A 215 2.61 -6.87 19.37
C SER A 215 2.28 -5.39 19.56
N TYR A 216 2.47 -4.57 18.51
CA TYR A 216 2.21 -3.13 18.50
C TYR A 216 0.93 -2.78 17.71
N ILE A 217 -0.02 -3.71 17.62
CA ILE A 217 -1.24 -3.53 16.81
C ILE A 217 -2.03 -2.27 17.17
N ALA A 218 -2.00 -1.82 18.43
CA ALA A 218 -2.65 -0.59 18.86
C ALA A 218 -2.07 0.67 18.16
N LEU A 219 -0.78 0.66 17.85
CA LEU A 219 -0.09 1.73 17.10
C LEU A 219 -0.31 1.59 15.59
N ALA A 220 -0.52 0.37 15.10
CA ALA A 220 -0.82 0.08 13.68
C ALA A 220 -2.29 0.28 13.31
N PHE A 221 -3.21 0.16 14.28
CA PHE A 221 -4.65 0.25 14.04
C PHE A 221 -5.11 1.58 13.41
N PRO A 222 -4.56 2.75 13.78
CA PRO A 222 -4.91 4.01 13.14
C PRO A 222 -4.67 4.03 11.63
N ILE A 223 -3.61 3.39 11.12
CA ILE A 223 -3.33 3.39 9.67
C ILE A 223 -4.32 2.52 8.92
N PHE A 224 -4.68 1.36 9.49
CA PHE A 224 -5.75 0.51 8.94
C PHE A 224 -7.06 1.31 8.78
N LEU A 225 -7.51 1.98 9.84
CA LEU A 225 -8.73 2.78 9.78
C LEU A 225 -8.62 3.90 8.76
N GLN A 226 -7.46 4.56 8.72
CA GLN A 226 -7.24 5.68 7.83
C GLN A 226 -7.30 5.26 6.36
N GLU A 227 -6.68 4.13 5.99
CA GLU A 227 -6.69 3.63 4.61
C GLU A 227 -8.11 3.27 4.18
N MET A 228 -8.91 2.67 5.06
CA MET A 228 -10.33 2.37 4.79
C MET A 228 -11.17 3.63 4.60
N VAL A 229 -10.99 4.65 5.45
CA VAL A 229 -11.67 5.93 5.30
C VAL A 229 -11.25 6.62 3.99
N LEU A 230 -9.96 6.59 3.66
CA LEU A 230 -9.44 7.14 2.41
C LEU A 230 -10.02 6.42 1.19
N ALA A 231 -10.08 5.09 1.23
CA ALA A 231 -10.62 4.27 0.16
C ALA A 231 -12.07 4.63 -0.15
N VAL A 232 -12.93 4.64 0.89
CA VAL A 232 -14.33 5.02 0.77
C VAL A 232 -14.47 6.45 0.27
N TRP A 233 -13.64 7.37 0.77
CA TRP A 233 -13.64 8.75 0.30
C TRP A 233 -13.31 8.88 -1.19
N LEU A 234 -12.28 8.17 -1.66
CA LEU A 234 -11.88 8.18 -3.08
C LEU A 234 -12.97 7.57 -3.98
N ILE A 235 -13.63 6.51 -3.51
CA ILE A 235 -14.74 5.86 -4.22
C ILE A 235 -15.96 6.77 -4.26
N VAL A 236 -16.34 7.43 -3.17
CA VAL A 236 -17.57 8.25 -3.11
C VAL A 236 -17.36 9.64 -3.71
N LYS A 237 -16.35 10.38 -3.24
CA LYS A 237 -16.11 11.78 -3.63
C LYS A 237 -14.99 11.95 -4.65
N GLY A 238 -13.92 11.17 -4.53
CA GLY A 238 -12.73 11.30 -5.39
C GLY A 238 -11.87 12.53 -5.07
N PHE A 239 -11.00 12.91 -6.01
CA PHE A 239 -10.08 14.03 -5.85
C PHE A 239 -10.76 15.39 -6.04
N ASN A 240 -10.28 16.41 -5.34
CA ASN A 240 -10.72 17.79 -5.49
C ASN A 240 -10.35 18.34 -6.89
N PRO A 241 -11.33 18.63 -7.77
CA PRO A 241 -11.04 19.06 -9.14
C PRO A 241 -10.24 20.36 -9.19
N SER A 242 -10.60 21.36 -8.37
CA SER A 242 -9.93 22.66 -8.34
C SER A 242 -8.47 22.55 -7.93
N ALA A 243 -8.16 21.63 -7.01
CA ALA A 243 -6.79 21.33 -6.62
C ALA A 243 -6.00 20.72 -7.80
N VAL A 244 -6.59 19.75 -8.52
CA VAL A 244 -5.93 19.13 -9.68
C VAL A 244 -5.65 20.14 -10.79
N ALA A 245 -6.59 21.05 -11.06
CA ALA A 245 -6.40 22.12 -12.06
C ALA A 245 -5.24 23.07 -11.71
N SER A 246 -4.94 23.23 -10.43
CA SER A 246 -3.86 24.11 -9.95
C SER A 246 -2.46 23.49 -9.96
N LEU A 247 -2.36 22.16 -10.12
CA LEU A 247 -1.08 21.43 -10.11
C LEU A 247 -0.12 21.88 -11.24
N PRO A 248 -0.54 21.94 -12.52
CA PRO A 248 0.37 22.33 -13.62
C PRO A 248 0.85 23.78 -13.49
N ALA A 249 -0.01 24.68 -13.00
CA ALA A 249 0.32 26.08 -12.80
C ALA A 249 1.39 26.26 -11.70
N LYS A 250 1.31 25.46 -10.62
CA LYS A 250 2.26 25.50 -9.52
C LYS A 250 3.64 24.95 -9.90
N THR A 251 3.70 23.92 -10.75
CA THR A 251 4.97 23.41 -11.29
C THR A 251 5.70 24.49 -12.09
N ALA A 252 5.00 25.17 -13.01
CA ALA A 252 5.59 26.22 -13.83
C ALA A 252 6.11 27.40 -13.01
N THR A 253 5.37 27.84 -11.97
CA THR A 253 5.84 28.91 -11.08
C THR A 253 7.08 28.50 -10.27
N ASN A 254 7.13 27.26 -9.79
CA ASN A 254 8.28 26.77 -9.02
C ASN A 254 9.55 26.62 -9.89
N GLU A 255 9.42 26.22 -11.16
CA GLU A 255 10.58 26.15 -12.06
C GLU A 255 11.11 27.54 -12.42
N LEU A 256 10.23 28.51 -12.66
CA LEU A 256 10.62 29.90 -12.90
C LEU A 256 11.35 30.52 -11.70
N LEU A 257 10.92 30.21 -10.48
CA LEU A 257 11.56 30.67 -9.25
C LEU A 257 12.88 29.95 -8.93
N SER A 258 13.07 28.71 -9.40
CA SER A 258 14.31 27.97 -9.22
C SER A 258 15.39 28.31 -10.26
N ALA A 259 15.00 28.96 -11.36
CA ALA A 259 15.89 29.35 -12.46
C ALA A 259 16.34 30.82 -12.39
N ALA A 260 15.83 31.60 -11.42
CA ALA A 260 16.17 33.00 -11.15
C ALA A 260 17.12 33.11 -9.96
#